data_AF-A0A135VRT6-F1
#
_entry.id   AF-A0A135VRT6-F1
#
_cell.length_a   1.000
_cell.length_b   1.000
_cell.length_c   1.000
_cell.angle_alpha   90.00
_cell.angle_beta   90.00
_cell.angle_gamma   90.00
#
_symmetry.space_group_name_H-M   'P 1'
#
loop_
_entity.id
_entity.type
_entity.pdbx_description
1 polymer ?
#
loop_
_entity_poly.entity_id
_entity_poly.type
_entity_poly.pdbx_seq_one_letter_code
_entity_poly.pdbx_strand_id
1 'polypeptide(L)'
;MQSFIGTVSKLTLENRLAVISNGCTMLVQGYPRGSCLVETSEGAKKMACTATLRHNPDSGHERLIKSLLVSRPEDYLSIYQSGCNHTCLKCHSHEFSKVVTGKWMSASDIANVVSEYLDYVTVFEPKEAATSWHAHRLCNHCGMCVTMGKRPPKCPEKLSPEQIVLSPQGFGPARNIIAFTGGDVLCRPEFYIEAAEKIKEVSNDFHVLLETNGYGLTPKNLEAYSEGGIDAFWLDIKAFTENTYRKLCGTTNQHILSSVERIINHGFTLEVLTLYIPDIVETDEHIQIAELIAETDTGIPTTLLAFFPCYKLLSPDYRPPTVQEMVKSYTAMREVGLENLRMSNFGVFVKTDQDRQYLNEALGSKTI
;
A
#
# COMPACT_ATOMS: atom_id res chain seq x y z
N MET A 1 -49.53 -12.87 -10.54
CA MET A 1 -49.01 -11.71 -11.30
C MET A 1 -47.50 -11.73 -11.16
N GLN A 2 -46.84 -12.22 -12.20
CA GLN A 2 -45.39 -12.40 -12.29
C GLN A 2 -44.68 -11.07 -12.62
N SER A 3 -43.43 -11.01 -12.17
CA SER A 3 -42.25 -10.40 -12.80
C SER A 3 -42.23 -8.90 -13.07
N PHE A 4 -41.47 -8.19 -12.24
CA PHE A 4 -40.60 -7.07 -12.65
C PHE A 4 -39.26 -7.25 -11.94
N ILE A 5 -38.46 -8.23 -12.39
CA ILE A 5 -37.01 -8.24 -12.15
C ILE A 5 -36.42 -7.75 -13.46
N GLY A 6 -36.13 -6.46 -13.50
CA GLY A 6 -35.44 -5.82 -14.62
C GLY A 6 -34.02 -6.38 -14.72
N THR A 7 -33.74 -7.00 -15.86
CA THR A 7 -32.42 -7.43 -16.30
C THR A 7 -31.50 -6.21 -16.36
N VAL A 8 -30.62 -6.07 -15.37
CA VAL A 8 -29.45 -5.19 -15.48
C VAL A 8 -28.55 -5.82 -16.53
N SER A 9 -28.50 -5.21 -17.72
CA SER A 9 -27.67 -5.68 -18.82
C SER A 9 -26.20 -5.66 -18.39
N LYS A 10 -25.55 -6.83 -18.40
CA LYS A 10 -24.09 -6.98 -18.36
C LYS A 10 -23.49 -6.27 -19.59
N LEU A 11 -23.21 -4.98 -19.46
CA LEU A 11 -22.29 -4.27 -20.35
C LEU A 11 -20.94 -4.98 -20.29
N THR A 12 -20.46 -5.45 -21.45
CA THR A 12 -19.16 -6.10 -21.61
C THR A 12 -18.02 -5.22 -21.10
N LEU A 13 -17.00 -5.82 -20.47
CA LEU A 13 -15.82 -5.15 -19.93
C LEU A 13 -15.17 -4.19 -20.96
N GLU A 14 -15.18 -4.59 -22.24
CA GLU A 14 -14.69 -3.80 -23.39
C GLU A 14 -15.42 -2.46 -23.57
N ASN A 15 -16.73 -2.39 -23.31
CA ASN A 15 -17.50 -1.15 -23.42
C ASN A 15 -17.39 -0.25 -22.17
N ARG A 16 -16.98 -0.82 -21.02
CA ARG A 16 -16.72 -0.07 -19.78
C ARG A 16 -15.29 0.50 -19.73
N LEU A 17 -14.34 -0.20 -20.37
CA LEU A 17 -12.91 0.10 -20.43
C LEU A 17 -12.42 0.67 -21.78
N ALA A 18 -13.32 1.15 -22.64
CA ALA A 18 -12.96 1.78 -23.93
C ALA A 18 -12.23 3.13 -23.76
N VAL A 19 -11.07 3.14 -23.10
CA VAL A 19 -10.06 4.21 -23.12
C VAL A 19 -8.66 3.57 -23.11
N ILE A 20 -8.39 2.67 -24.06
CA ILE A 20 -7.10 2.75 -24.77
C ILE A 20 -7.22 3.92 -25.78
N SER A 21 -7.47 5.13 -25.27
CA SER A 21 -7.16 6.33 -26.04
C SER A 21 -5.64 6.48 -26.00
N ASN A 22 -5.03 6.93 -27.10
CA ASN A 22 -3.61 7.29 -27.21
C ASN A 22 -3.20 8.46 -26.29
N GLY A 23 -3.60 8.45 -25.02
CA GLY A 23 -3.56 9.57 -24.08
C GLY A 23 -3.61 9.13 -22.61
N CYS A 24 -3.42 10.09 -21.70
CA CYS A 24 -3.36 9.84 -20.27
C CYS A 24 -4.76 9.72 -19.66
N THR A 25 -5.09 8.58 -19.04
CA THR A 25 -6.39 8.36 -18.38
C THR A 25 -6.75 9.45 -17.37
N MET A 26 -5.77 9.95 -16.62
CA MET A 26 -5.99 11.05 -15.66
C MET A 26 -6.52 12.31 -16.36
N LEU A 27 -5.91 12.70 -17.48
CA LEU A 27 -6.34 13.88 -18.25
C LEU A 27 -7.74 13.70 -18.84
N VAL A 28 -8.06 12.51 -19.33
CA VAL A 28 -9.41 12.17 -19.84
C VAL A 28 -10.47 12.30 -18.74
N GLN A 29 -10.11 11.99 -17.50
CA GLN A 29 -10.98 12.12 -16.33
C GLN A 29 -10.96 13.52 -15.69
N GLY A 30 -10.27 14.51 -16.28
CA GLY A 30 -10.22 15.89 -15.78
C GLY A 30 -9.19 16.14 -14.66
N TYR A 31 -8.29 15.19 -14.41
CA TYR A 31 -7.22 15.31 -13.42
C TYR A 31 -5.87 15.60 -14.08
N PRO A 32 -4.94 16.32 -13.41
CA PRO A 32 -3.63 16.57 -13.96
C PRO A 32 -2.85 15.27 -14.17
N ARG A 33 -1.94 15.27 -15.14
CA ARG A 33 -0.97 14.18 -15.31
C ARG A 33 0.04 14.20 -14.14
N GLY A 34 0.36 13.02 -13.62
CA GLY A 34 1.37 12.85 -12.56
C GLY A 34 2.81 13.08 -13.03
N SER A 35 3.75 12.91 -12.11
CA SER A 35 5.19 12.98 -12.36
C SER A 35 5.72 11.62 -12.82
N CYS A 36 5.25 11.18 -13.99
CA CYS A 36 5.31 9.78 -14.39
C CYS A 36 6.59 9.36 -15.13
N LEU A 37 7.58 10.24 -15.30
CA LEU A 37 8.78 9.86 -16.06
C LEU A 37 9.59 8.79 -15.32
N VAL A 38 9.98 7.77 -16.08
CA VAL A 38 10.86 6.66 -15.69
C VAL A 38 11.92 6.45 -16.77
N GLU A 39 13.05 5.87 -16.38
CA GLU A 39 14.19 5.60 -17.25
C GLU A 39 14.16 4.15 -17.74
N THR A 40 14.29 3.94 -19.05
CA THR A 40 14.42 2.59 -19.63
C THR A 40 15.85 2.07 -19.52
N SER A 41 16.06 0.78 -19.77
CA SER A 41 17.40 0.17 -19.85
C SER A 41 18.33 0.82 -20.89
N GLU A 42 17.76 1.54 -21.87
CA GLU A 42 18.47 2.28 -22.91
C GLU A 42 18.74 3.75 -22.53
N GLY A 43 18.39 4.16 -21.30
CA GLY A 43 18.53 5.55 -20.83
C GLY A 43 17.46 6.51 -21.32
N ALA A 44 16.46 6.04 -22.06
CA ALA A 44 15.36 6.87 -22.55
C ALA A 44 14.34 7.14 -21.44
N LYS A 45 13.76 8.36 -21.41
CA LYS A 45 12.67 8.70 -20.49
C LYS A 45 11.32 8.40 -21.13
N LYS A 46 10.50 7.57 -20.48
CA LYS A 46 9.13 7.23 -20.91
C LYS A 46 8.14 7.46 -19.77
N MET A 47 6.84 7.51 -20.09
CA MET A 47 5.80 7.53 -19.07
C MET A 47 5.70 6.15 -18.42
N ALA A 48 5.61 6.11 -17.09
CA ALA A 48 5.56 4.88 -16.29
C ALA A 48 4.53 3.87 -16.84
N CYS A 49 3.29 4.31 -17.06
CA CYS A 49 2.24 3.44 -17.61
C CYS A 49 2.63 2.86 -18.97
N THR A 50 3.12 3.67 -19.91
CA THR A 50 3.51 3.19 -21.25
C THR A 50 4.76 2.30 -21.25
N ALA A 51 5.63 2.43 -20.24
CA ALA A 51 6.88 1.71 -20.17
C ALA A 51 6.76 0.38 -19.40
N THR A 52 5.72 0.24 -18.59
CA THR A 52 5.60 -0.87 -17.64
C THR A 52 4.24 -1.57 -17.66
N LEU A 53 3.28 -1.07 -18.44
CA LEU A 53 2.01 -1.73 -18.74
C LEU A 53 1.90 -1.85 -20.27
N ARG A 54 1.48 -3.02 -20.75
CA ARG A 54 1.18 -3.25 -22.17
C ARG A 54 -0.03 -4.17 -22.31
N HIS A 55 -0.60 -4.19 -23.51
CA HIS A 55 -1.62 -5.17 -23.90
C HIS A 55 -0.99 -6.13 -24.92
N ASN A 56 -1.11 -7.42 -24.65
CA ASN A 56 -0.68 -8.51 -25.53
C ASN A 56 -1.95 -9.21 -26.06
N PRO A 57 -2.09 -9.41 -27.39
CA PRO A 57 -3.27 -10.06 -27.96
C PRO A 57 -3.59 -11.45 -27.38
N ASP A 58 -2.58 -12.21 -26.97
CA ASP A 58 -2.74 -13.59 -26.52
C ASP A 58 -2.99 -13.70 -25.01
N SER A 59 -2.39 -12.80 -24.22
CA SER A 59 -2.35 -12.87 -22.75
C SER A 59 -3.05 -11.72 -22.04
N GLY A 60 -3.64 -10.77 -22.77
CA GLY A 60 -4.36 -9.61 -22.21
C GLY A 60 -3.41 -8.53 -21.68
N HIS A 61 -3.78 -7.88 -20.58
CA HIS A 61 -2.92 -6.86 -19.98
C HIS A 61 -1.75 -7.50 -19.23
N GLU A 62 -0.57 -6.92 -19.40
CA GLU A 62 0.66 -7.36 -18.74
C GLU A 62 1.33 -6.19 -18.02
N ARG A 63 1.79 -6.46 -16.79
CA ARG A 63 2.63 -5.53 -16.02
C ARG A 63 4.05 -6.03 -15.91
N LEU A 64 4.98 -5.09 -15.81
CA LEU A 64 6.37 -5.39 -15.53
C LEU A 64 6.57 -5.57 -14.02
N ILE A 65 6.75 -6.82 -13.58
CA ILE A 65 6.87 -7.23 -12.19
C ILE A 65 8.34 -7.44 -11.83
N LYS A 66 8.82 -6.76 -10.80
CA LYS A 66 10.21 -6.82 -10.33
C LYS A 66 10.48 -8.10 -9.53
N SER A 67 9.61 -8.41 -8.57
CA SER A 67 9.76 -9.55 -7.67
C SER A 67 8.44 -9.91 -7.02
N LEU A 68 8.30 -11.17 -6.63
CA LEU A 68 7.18 -11.68 -5.84
C LEU A 68 7.76 -12.38 -4.62
N LEU A 69 7.23 -12.08 -3.44
CA LEU A 69 7.60 -12.77 -2.21
C LEU A 69 6.55 -12.56 -1.12
N VAL A 70 6.54 -13.47 -0.14
CA VAL A 70 5.81 -13.25 1.11
C VAL A 70 6.56 -12.21 1.93
N SER A 71 5.97 -11.03 2.12
CA SER A 71 6.63 -9.91 2.78
C SER A 71 6.48 -9.95 4.30
N ARG A 72 7.37 -9.23 4.98
CA ARG A 72 7.36 -8.98 6.41
C ARG A 72 7.44 -7.47 6.65
N PRO A 73 6.71 -6.94 7.64
CA PRO A 73 5.86 -7.65 8.60
C PRO A 73 4.42 -7.92 8.13
N GLU A 74 4.08 -7.66 6.87
CA GLU A 74 2.69 -7.66 6.39
C GLU A 74 2.08 -9.07 6.25
N ASP A 75 2.95 -10.06 6.06
CA ASP A 75 2.66 -11.50 6.00
C ASP A 75 1.80 -11.93 4.81
N TYR A 76 1.83 -11.19 3.70
CA TYR A 76 1.08 -11.49 2.48
C TYR A 76 1.96 -11.63 1.25
N LEU A 77 1.42 -12.16 0.15
CA LEU A 77 2.15 -12.22 -1.13
C LEU A 77 2.24 -10.81 -1.73
N SER A 78 3.43 -10.22 -1.64
CA SER A 78 3.74 -8.93 -2.23
C SER A 78 4.24 -9.08 -3.67
N ILE A 79 3.56 -8.39 -4.58
CA ILE A 79 3.90 -8.26 -6.00
C ILE A 79 4.52 -6.88 -6.20
N TYR A 80 5.85 -6.82 -6.25
CA TYR A 80 6.59 -5.58 -6.45
C TYR A 80 6.63 -5.21 -7.93
N GLN A 81 6.09 -4.05 -8.29
CA GLN A 81 5.88 -3.65 -9.67
C GLN A 81 6.83 -2.52 -10.09
N SER A 82 7.22 -2.52 -11.36
CA SER A 82 8.01 -1.42 -11.94
C SER A 82 7.12 -0.26 -12.41
N GLY A 83 7.69 0.93 -12.37
CA GLY A 83 7.06 2.18 -12.82
C GLY A 83 6.22 2.87 -11.75
N CYS A 84 6.35 4.21 -11.66
CA CYS A 84 5.55 5.01 -10.73
C CYS A 84 5.19 6.39 -11.29
N ASN A 85 3.95 6.81 -11.03
CA ASN A 85 3.36 8.09 -11.41
C ASN A 85 3.80 9.29 -10.53
N HIS A 86 4.68 9.09 -9.55
CA HIS A 86 5.25 10.10 -8.64
C HIS A 86 6.77 10.19 -8.77
N THR A 87 7.41 11.34 -8.54
CA THR A 87 8.88 11.48 -8.45
C THR A 87 9.35 11.78 -7.02
N CYS A 88 8.86 11.00 -6.07
CA CYS A 88 9.17 11.17 -4.65
C CYS A 88 10.67 11.33 -4.37
N LEU A 89 11.06 12.38 -3.63
CA LEU A 89 12.43 12.56 -3.15
C LEU A 89 12.82 11.43 -2.18
N LYS A 90 11.88 11.03 -1.31
CA LYS A 90 11.93 9.82 -0.49
C LYS A 90 11.34 8.64 -1.24
N CYS A 91 12.11 8.00 -2.13
CA CYS A 91 11.66 6.79 -2.83
C CYS A 91 12.58 5.62 -2.46
N HIS A 92 12.11 4.73 -1.59
CA HIS A 92 12.86 3.53 -1.18
C HIS A 92 12.87 2.43 -2.25
N SER A 93 12.05 2.57 -3.29
CA SER A 93 11.90 1.64 -4.41
C SER A 93 12.39 2.22 -5.74
N HIS A 94 13.20 3.29 -5.72
CA HIS A 94 13.55 4.05 -6.93
C HIS A 94 14.22 3.19 -7.99
N GLU A 95 14.97 2.16 -7.57
CA GLU A 95 15.73 1.23 -8.42
C GLU A 95 14.85 0.45 -9.41
N PHE A 96 13.55 0.31 -9.13
CA PHE A 96 12.63 -0.36 -10.04
C PHE A 96 11.35 0.44 -10.32
N SER A 97 10.97 1.38 -9.45
CA SER A 97 9.86 2.29 -9.71
C SER A 97 10.24 3.44 -10.65
N LYS A 98 11.53 3.83 -10.69
CA LYS A 98 12.07 4.88 -11.56
C LYS A 98 12.99 4.41 -12.66
N VAL A 99 13.57 3.23 -12.50
CA VAL A 99 14.29 2.53 -13.57
C VAL A 99 13.47 1.31 -13.96
N VAL A 100 13.13 1.20 -15.24
CA VAL A 100 12.26 0.14 -15.76
C VAL A 100 12.99 -1.20 -15.71
N THR A 101 12.48 -2.14 -14.94
CA THR A 101 13.08 -3.47 -14.77
C THR A 101 12.03 -4.48 -14.28
N GLY A 102 12.20 -5.75 -14.64
CA GLY A 102 11.30 -6.82 -14.20
C GLY A 102 11.00 -7.81 -15.32
N LYS A 103 10.00 -8.66 -15.09
CA LYS A 103 9.46 -9.61 -16.04
C LYS A 103 8.03 -9.21 -16.40
N TRP A 104 7.68 -9.28 -17.67
CA TRP A 104 6.29 -9.10 -18.09
C TRP A 104 5.48 -10.28 -17.58
N MET A 105 4.41 -9.98 -16.86
CA MET A 105 3.47 -10.97 -16.34
C MET A 105 2.05 -10.51 -16.63
N SER A 106 1.26 -11.43 -17.19
CA SER A 106 -0.18 -11.29 -17.38
C SER A 106 -0.95 -11.53 -16.08
N ALA A 107 -2.24 -11.22 -16.07
CA ALA A 107 -3.14 -11.62 -14.98
C ALA A 107 -3.12 -13.15 -14.73
N SER A 108 -3.03 -13.95 -15.80
CA SER A 108 -2.93 -15.41 -15.71
C SER A 108 -1.60 -15.87 -15.09
N ASP A 109 -0.48 -15.21 -15.40
CA ASP A 109 0.81 -15.52 -14.77
C ASP A 109 0.76 -15.22 -13.25
N ILE A 110 0.11 -14.13 -12.86
CA ILE A 110 -0.11 -13.82 -11.43
C ILE A 110 -0.96 -14.91 -10.77
N ALA A 111 -2.05 -15.33 -11.41
CA ALA A 111 -2.92 -16.38 -10.88
C ALA A 111 -2.20 -17.73 -10.71
N ASN A 112 -1.28 -18.08 -11.61
CA ASN A 112 -0.45 -19.27 -11.45
C ASN A 112 0.42 -19.19 -10.18
N VAL A 113 1.06 -18.03 -9.93
CA VAL A 113 1.82 -17.82 -8.68
C VAL A 113 0.92 -17.86 -7.46
N VAL A 114 -0.29 -17.32 -7.56
CA VAL A 114 -1.28 -17.31 -6.46
C VAL A 114 -1.79 -18.73 -6.18
N SER A 115 -1.94 -19.56 -7.20
CA SER A 115 -2.25 -20.98 -7.04
C SER A 115 -1.17 -21.72 -6.26
N GLU A 116 0.11 -21.45 -6.52
CA GLU A 116 1.21 -22.00 -5.73
C GLU A 116 1.24 -21.43 -4.30
N TYR A 117 0.91 -20.14 -4.15
CA TYR A 117 0.87 -19.48 -2.85
C TYR A 117 -0.25 -20.02 -1.96
N LEU A 118 -1.37 -20.48 -2.53
CA LEU A 118 -2.50 -21.05 -1.77
C LEU A 118 -2.06 -22.21 -0.86
N ASP A 119 -1.18 -23.08 -1.34
CA ASP A 119 -0.63 -24.19 -0.55
C ASP A 119 0.31 -23.70 0.57
N TYR A 120 0.82 -22.48 0.47
CA TYR A 120 1.70 -21.85 1.45
C TYR A 120 0.95 -21.01 2.49
N VAL A 121 -0.32 -20.67 2.26
CA VAL A 121 -1.15 -19.88 3.20
C VAL A 121 -1.35 -20.66 4.50
N THR A 122 -1.04 -20.01 5.62
CA THR A 122 -1.22 -20.57 6.97
C THR A 122 -2.29 -19.86 7.81
N VAL A 123 -2.76 -18.71 7.34
CA VAL A 123 -3.79 -17.90 8.02
C VAL A 123 -4.78 -17.35 7.00
N PHE A 124 -6.07 -17.60 7.23
CA PHE A 124 -7.16 -16.99 6.48
C PHE A 124 -7.80 -15.87 7.31
N GLU A 125 -7.65 -14.64 6.85
CA GLU A 125 -8.21 -13.43 7.44
C GLU A 125 -9.48 -13.01 6.69
N PRO A 126 -10.42 -12.34 7.38
CA PRO A 126 -11.56 -11.70 6.73
C PRO A 126 -11.13 -10.43 5.98
N LYS A 127 -12.01 -9.91 5.11
CA LYS A 127 -11.74 -8.75 4.26
C LYS A 127 -11.36 -7.51 5.07
N GLU A 128 -11.99 -7.30 6.22
CA GLU A 128 -11.78 -6.14 7.10
C GLU A 128 -10.37 -6.13 7.70
N ALA A 129 -9.72 -7.29 7.70
CA ALA A 129 -8.35 -7.44 8.17
C ALA A 129 -7.33 -7.47 7.02
N ALA A 130 -7.70 -7.26 5.76
CA ALA A 130 -6.83 -7.44 4.58
C ALA A 130 -5.66 -6.43 4.42
N THR A 131 -5.28 -5.71 5.48
CA THR A 131 -4.19 -4.71 5.47
C THR A 131 -3.02 -5.13 6.37
N SER A 132 -1.88 -4.43 6.24
CA SER A 132 -0.69 -4.66 7.06
C SER A 132 -0.91 -4.34 8.54
N TRP A 133 -1.77 -3.37 8.84
CA TRP A 133 -2.18 -3.02 10.19
C TRP A 133 -2.48 -4.24 11.05
N HIS A 134 -3.20 -5.18 10.47
CA HIS A 134 -3.72 -6.36 11.13
C HIS A 134 -2.68 -7.46 11.31
N ALA A 135 -1.61 -7.48 10.50
CA ALA A 135 -0.57 -8.51 10.56
C ALA A 135 0.10 -8.60 11.94
N HIS A 136 0.34 -7.44 12.57
CA HIS A 136 0.99 -7.35 13.87
C HIS A 136 0.15 -7.91 15.02
N ARG A 137 -1.16 -8.12 14.81
CA ARG A 137 -2.01 -8.81 15.80
C ARG A 137 -1.67 -10.30 15.90
N LEU A 138 -1.03 -10.87 14.87
CA LEU A 138 -0.76 -12.29 14.76
C LEU A 138 0.65 -12.65 15.24
N CYS A 139 1.66 -11.90 14.80
CA CYS A 139 3.06 -12.25 14.99
C CYS A 139 3.96 -11.02 15.11
N ASN A 140 5.02 -11.14 15.92
CA ASN A 140 6.13 -10.17 15.99
C ASN A 140 7.40 -10.68 15.28
N HIS A 141 7.28 -11.74 14.48
CA HIS A 141 8.31 -12.21 13.54
C HIS A 141 9.66 -12.64 14.15
N CYS A 142 9.71 -12.89 15.47
CA CYS A 142 10.97 -13.24 16.17
C CYS A 142 11.50 -14.66 15.87
N GLY A 143 10.68 -15.56 15.33
CA GLY A 143 11.05 -16.95 15.02
C GLY A 143 11.27 -17.89 16.23
N MET A 144 11.29 -17.38 17.47
CA MET A 144 11.66 -18.16 18.68
C MET A 144 10.77 -19.38 18.93
N CYS A 145 9.49 -19.32 18.53
CA CYS A 145 8.57 -20.45 18.71
C CYS A 145 8.96 -21.64 17.82
N VAL A 146 9.52 -21.38 16.64
CA VAL A 146 9.99 -22.39 15.69
C VAL A 146 11.40 -22.85 16.05
N THR A 147 12.31 -21.91 16.33
CA THR A 147 13.74 -22.23 16.48
C THR A 147 14.12 -22.68 17.88
N MET A 148 13.38 -22.27 18.91
CA MET A 148 13.69 -22.54 20.32
C MET A 148 12.55 -23.21 21.09
N GLY A 149 11.38 -23.38 20.47
CA GLY A 149 10.18 -23.89 21.16
C GLY A 149 9.67 -22.97 22.28
N LYS A 150 9.98 -21.66 22.22
CA LYS A 150 9.65 -20.68 23.28
C LYS A 150 9.05 -19.41 22.69
N ARG A 151 8.23 -18.71 23.46
CA ARG A 151 7.62 -17.42 23.07
C ARG A 151 8.17 -16.29 23.95
N PRO A 152 8.56 -15.14 23.38
CA PRO A 152 8.94 -13.98 24.18
C PRO A 152 7.71 -13.37 24.86
N PRO A 153 7.87 -12.59 25.96
CA PRO A 153 6.75 -12.02 26.71
C PRO A 153 5.78 -11.14 25.90
N LYS A 154 6.26 -10.53 24.80
CA LYS A 154 5.44 -9.69 23.91
C LYS A 154 4.80 -10.45 22.74
N CYS A 155 4.95 -11.77 22.66
CA CYS A 155 4.33 -12.56 21.60
C CYS A 155 2.80 -12.38 21.65
N PRO A 156 2.11 -12.18 20.50
CA PRO A 156 0.65 -12.10 20.50
C PRO A 156 -0.07 -13.41 20.85
N GLU A 157 0.66 -14.53 20.81
CA GLU A 157 0.15 -15.88 21.12
C GLU A 157 -1.07 -16.31 20.30
N LYS A 158 -1.20 -15.78 19.07
CA LYS A 158 -2.32 -16.08 18.16
C LYS A 158 -2.10 -17.28 17.25
N LEU A 159 -0.84 -17.62 16.98
CA LEU A 159 -0.47 -18.63 15.99
C LEU A 159 0.22 -19.81 16.66
N SER A 160 0.02 -21.03 16.14
CA SER A 160 0.85 -22.18 16.47
C SER A 160 2.20 -22.11 15.73
N PRO A 161 3.26 -22.80 16.21
CA PRO A 161 4.55 -22.84 15.51
C PRO A 161 4.45 -23.34 14.06
N GLU A 162 3.52 -24.25 13.77
CA GLU A 162 3.30 -24.84 12.44
C GLU A 162 2.75 -23.83 11.43
N GLN A 163 2.11 -22.75 11.90
CA GLN A 163 1.63 -21.67 11.04
C GLN A 163 2.75 -20.70 10.65
N ILE A 164 3.96 -20.83 11.23
CA ILE A 164 5.07 -19.92 10.98
C ILE A 164 5.96 -20.46 9.88
N VAL A 165 6.10 -19.69 8.81
CA VAL A 165 6.89 -20.02 7.63
C VAL A 165 8.09 -19.08 7.49
N LEU A 166 9.15 -19.56 6.84
CA LEU A 166 10.34 -18.77 6.54
C LEU A 166 10.26 -18.16 5.14
N SER A 167 10.30 -16.83 5.08
CA SER A 167 10.44 -16.06 3.84
C SER A 167 11.86 -15.48 3.73
N PRO A 168 12.27 -14.93 2.57
CA PRO A 168 13.53 -14.18 2.45
C PRO A 168 13.65 -13.00 3.43
N GLN A 169 12.53 -12.47 3.95
CA GLN A 169 12.49 -11.37 4.90
C GLN A 169 12.35 -11.81 6.37
N GLY A 170 12.29 -13.12 6.64
CA GLY A 170 12.22 -13.68 7.99
C GLY A 170 10.97 -14.53 8.27
N PHE A 171 10.78 -14.86 9.55
CA PHE A 171 9.73 -15.74 10.06
C PHE A 171 8.39 -15.02 10.24
N GLY A 172 7.27 -15.66 9.90
CA GLY A 172 5.91 -15.16 10.13
C GLY A 172 4.86 -16.08 9.50
N PRO A 173 3.55 -15.82 9.68
CA PRO A 173 2.51 -16.54 8.94
C PRO A 173 2.52 -16.24 7.44
N ALA A 174 1.69 -16.91 6.66
CA ALA A 174 1.33 -16.48 5.31
C ALA A 174 -0.19 -16.29 5.25
N ARG A 175 -0.62 -15.07 4.95
CA ARG A 175 -2.02 -14.65 4.96
C ARG A 175 -2.63 -14.77 3.57
N ASN A 176 -3.93 -15.05 3.48
CA ASN A 176 -4.73 -15.07 2.25
C ASN A 176 -4.93 -13.68 1.59
N ILE A 177 -3.86 -12.90 1.44
CA ILE A 177 -3.89 -11.56 0.83
C ILE A 177 -2.84 -11.51 -0.29
N ILE A 178 -3.22 -10.93 -1.42
CA ILE A 178 -2.34 -10.67 -2.57
C ILE A 178 -2.22 -9.16 -2.72
N ALA A 179 -1.01 -8.63 -2.52
CA ALA A 179 -0.76 -7.20 -2.48
C ALA A 179 0.05 -6.73 -3.69
N PHE A 180 -0.45 -5.73 -4.42
CA PHE A 180 0.31 -5.05 -5.47
C PHE A 180 1.00 -3.81 -4.88
N THR A 181 2.34 -3.76 -4.94
CA THR A 181 3.16 -2.74 -4.27
C THR A 181 4.39 -2.30 -5.09
N GLY A 182 5.23 -1.44 -4.51
CA GLY A 182 6.52 -0.98 -5.00
C GLY A 182 6.43 0.26 -5.90
N GLY A 183 5.84 0.09 -7.08
CA GLY A 183 5.49 1.16 -8.00
C GLY A 183 3.98 1.38 -8.08
N ASP A 184 3.55 2.52 -8.62
CA ASP A 184 2.13 2.85 -8.72
C ASP A 184 1.78 3.39 -10.12
N VAL A 185 0.95 2.62 -10.82
CA VAL A 185 0.29 3.03 -12.06
C VAL A 185 -1.22 2.73 -12.01
N LEU A 186 -1.83 2.82 -10.81
CA LEU A 186 -3.28 2.59 -10.62
C LEU A 186 -4.16 3.57 -11.40
N CYS A 187 -3.58 4.60 -12.04
CA CYS A 187 -4.28 5.39 -13.03
C CYS A 187 -4.67 4.59 -14.30
N ARG A 188 -4.18 3.36 -14.44
CA ARG A 188 -4.53 2.37 -15.46
C ARG A 188 -5.11 1.12 -14.77
N PRO A 189 -6.43 1.06 -14.56
CA PRO A 189 -7.04 0.02 -13.73
C PRO A 189 -7.10 -1.36 -14.39
N GLU A 190 -6.93 -1.46 -15.71
CA GLU A 190 -7.31 -2.62 -16.52
C GLU A 190 -6.62 -3.92 -16.05
N PHE A 191 -5.29 -3.89 -15.90
CA PHE A 191 -4.53 -5.05 -15.43
C PHE A 191 -4.94 -5.49 -14.02
N TYR A 192 -5.20 -4.54 -13.12
CA TYR A 192 -5.48 -4.85 -11.73
C TYR A 192 -6.86 -5.52 -11.57
N ILE A 193 -7.82 -5.11 -12.39
CA ILE A 193 -9.15 -5.74 -12.47
C ILE A 193 -9.00 -7.17 -13.01
N GLU A 194 -8.32 -7.35 -14.15
CA GLU A 194 -8.09 -8.69 -14.72
C GLU A 194 -7.35 -9.60 -13.74
N ALA A 195 -6.33 -9.08 -13.04
CA ALA A 195 -5.59 -9.85 -12.06
C ALA A 195 -6.46 -10.22 -10.84
N ALA A 196 -7.30 -9.31 -10.35
CA ALA A 196 -8.20 -9.58 -9.24
C ALA A 196 -9.24 -10.65 -9.60
N GLU A 197 -9.87 -10.55 -10.77
CA GLU A 197 -10.79 -11.57 -11.29
C GLU A 197 -10.11 -12.95 -11.34
N LYS A 198 -8.89 -13.02 -11.88
CA LYS A 198 -8.11 -14.26 -11.96
C LYS A 198 -7.67 -14.80 -10.60
N ILE A 199 -7.34 -13.93 -9.64
CA ILE A 199 -7.04 -14.33 -8.26
C ILE A 199 -8.27 -14.98 -7.60
N LYS A 200 -9.46 -14.39 -7.80
CA LYS A 200 -10.71 -14.90 -7.24
C LYS A 200 -11.16 -16.19 -7.92
N GLU A 201 -10.81 -16.41 -9.19
CA GLU A 201 -10.97 -17.72 -9.87
C GLU A 201 -10.13 -18.83 -9.21
N VAL A 202 -8.93 -18.52 -8.69
CA VAL A 202 -8.09 -19.48 -7.94
C VAL A 202 -8.73 -19.81 -6.59
N SER A 203 -9.11 -18.79 -5.83
CA SER A 203 -9.90 -18.96 -4.60
C SER A 203 -10.59 -17.65 -4.22
N ASN A 204 -11.89 -17.74 -3.90
CA ASN A 204 -12.67 -16.60 -3.44
C ASN A 204 -12.30 -16.16 -2.00
N ASP A 205 -11.50 -16.94 -1.29
CA ASP A 205 -11.01 -16.60 0.04
C ASP A 205 -9.80 -15.66 0.01
N PHE A 206 -9.17 -15.42 -1.16
CA PHE A 206 -8.09 -14.43 -1.26
C PHE A 206 -8.64 -13.01 -1.25
N HIS A 207 -7.95 -12.09 -0.56
CA HIS A 207 -8.22 -10.65 -0.64
C HIS A 207 -7.17 -9.94 -1.49
N VAL A 208 -7.61 -9.04 -2.37
CA VAL A 208 -6.72 -8.24 -3.22
C VAL A 208 -6.52 -6.86 -2.62
N LEU A 209 -5.27 -6.57 -2.25
CA LEU A 209 -4.82 -5.31 -1.66
C LEU A 209 -4.03 -4.50 -2.69
N LEU A 210 -4.34 -3.22 -2.82
CA LEU A 210 -3.54 -2.28 -3.60
C LEU A 210 -2.83 -1.29 -2.66
N GLU A 211 -1.50 -1.38 -2.60
CA GLU A 211 -0.67 -0.36 -1.94
C GLU A 211 -0.40 0.79 -2.90
N THR A 212 -0.76 2.01 -2.52
CA THR A 212 -0.88 3.11 -3.47
C THR A 212 -0.53 4.47 -2.87
N ASN A 213 -0.04 5.35 -3.74
CA ASN A 213 0.06 6.78 -3.45
C ASN A 213 -1.25 7.55 -3.71
N GLY A 214 -2.34 6.85 -4.06
CA GLY A 214 -3.68 7.43 -4.22
C GLY A 214 -3.93 8.14 -5.54
N TYR A 215 -2.90 8.40 -6.36
CA TYR A 215 -3.05 9.26 -7.53
C TYR A 215 -4.02 8.71 -8.56
N GLY A 216 -4.09 7.38 -8.68
CA GLY A 216 -4.99 6.68 -9.59
C GLY A 216 -6.40 6.49 -9.05
N LEU A 217 -6.70 6.88 -7.80
CA LEU A 217 -7.99 6.63 -7.13
C LEU A 217 -9.02 7.71 -7.47
N THR A 218 -9.25 7.91 -8.77
CA THR A 218 -10.35 8.74 -9.25
C THR A 218 -11.69 8.03 -8.97
N PRO A 219 -12.84 8.75 -8.95
CA PRO A 219 -14.15 8.13 -8.74
C PRO A 219 -14.43 6.97 -9.71
N LYS A 220 -14.13 7.18 -11.01
CA LYS A 220 -14.33 6.15 -12.04
C LYS A 220 -13.43 4.92 -11.82
N ASN A 221 -12.20 5.12 -11.38
CA ASN A 221 -11.29 4.00 -11.13
C ASN A 221 -11.70 3.23 -9.87
N LEU A 222 -12.15 3.91 -8.80
CA LEU A 222 -12.66 3.26 -7.59
C LEU A 222 -13.92 2.43 -7.87
N GLU A 223 -14.85 2.94 -8.69
CA GLU A 223 -16.00 2.16 -9.17
C GLU A 223 -15.54 0.90 -9.90
N ALA A 224 -14.61 1.04 -10.86
CA ALA A 224 -14.08 -0.10 -11.61
C ALA A 224 -13.34 -1.12 -10.72
N TYR A 225 -12.60 -0.65 -9.71
CA TYR A 225 -11.93 -1.53 -8.74
C TYR A 225 -12.92 -2.30 -7.86
N SER A 226 -14.03 -1.66 -7.47
CA SER A 226 -15.07 -2.28 -6.66
C SER A 226 -15.76 -3.39 -7.46
N GLU A 227 -16.12 -3.10 -8.73
CA GLU A 227 -16.69 -4.09 -9.63
C GLU A 227 -15.72 -5.25 -9.97
N GLY A 228 -14.41 -4.94 -10.05
CA GLY A 228 -13.36 -5.89 -10.39
C GLY A 228 -12.90 -6.81 -9.24
N GLY A 229 -13.49 -6.70 -8.06
CA GLY A 229 -13.15 -7.57 -6.93
C GLY A 229 -11.89 -7.17 -6.16
N ILE A 230 -11.48 -5.90 -6.20
CA ILE A 230 -10.49 -5.36 -5.28
C ILE A 230 -11.13 -5.22 -3.90
N ASP A 231 -10.40 -5.61 -2.84
CA ASP A 231 -10.95 -5.67 -1.49
C ASP A 231 -10.47 -4.52 -0.61
N ALA A 232 -9.20 -4.13 -0.77
CA ALA A 232 -8.54 -3.24 0.17
C ALA A 232 -7.54 -2.28 -0.47
N PHE A 233 -7.30 -1.16 0.21
CA PHE A 233 -6.27 -0.19 -0.11
C PHE A 233 -5.37 0.09 1.09
N TRP A 234 -4.07 0.21 0.82
CA TRP A 234 -3.14 0.88 1.71
C TRP A 234 -2.71 2.19 1.05
N LEU A 235 -3.22 3.31 1.57
CA LEU A 235 -3.06 4.64 1.00
C LEU A 235 -1.94 5.43 1.71
N ASP A 236 -0.95 5.86 0.96
CA ASP A 236 0.07 6.79 1.43
C ASP A 236 -0.37 8.26 1.28
N ILE A 237 -0.65 8.93 2.39
CA ILE A 237 -0.79 10.40 2.42
C ILE A 237 0.55 11.02 2.82
N LYS A 238 1.32 11.41 1.80
CA LYS A 238 2.73 11.81 1.96
C LYS A 238 2.93 13.21 2.53
N ALA A 239 1.95 14.10 2.36
CA ALA A 239 1.85 15.43 2.95
C ALA A 239 0.40 15.93 2.75
N PHE A 240 -0.08 16.80 3.62
CA PHE A 240 -1.36 17.48 3.50
C PHE A 240 -1.26 18.73 2.63
N THR A 241 -0.28 19.59 2.90
CA THR A 241 -0.12 20.85 2.16
C THR A 241 0.35 20.58 0.74
N GLU A 242 -0.39 21.07 -0.26
CA GLU A 242 -0.10 20.80 -1.67
C GLU A 242 1.31 21.27 -2.09
N ASN A 243 1.78 22.42 -1.59
CA ASN A 243 3.12 22.92 -1.89
C ASN A 243 4.21 21.96 -1.39
N THR A 244 4.07 21.47 -0.15
CA THR A 244 4.94 20.44 0.43
C THR A 244 4.89 19.17 -0.40
N TYR A 245 3.67 18.72 -0.74
CA TYR A 245 3.46 17.53 -1.56
C TYR A 245 4.11 17.64 -2.95
N ARG A 246 3.97 18.78 -3.63
CA ARG A 246 4.58 19.03 -4.95
C ARG A 246 6.10 18.97 -4.89
N LYS A 247 6.71 19.56 -3.86
CA LYS A 247 8.17 19.49 -3.66
C LYS A 247 8.62 18.07 -3.39
N LEU A 248 7.89 17.35 -2.53
CA LEU A 248 8.24 16.00 -2.12
C LEU A 248 8.00 14.96 -3.23
N CYS A 249 6.91 15.07 -3.98
CA CYS A 249 6.37 14.02 -4.86
C CYS A 249 6.35 14.38 -6.35
N GLY A 250 6.56 15.66 -6.69
CA GLY A 250 6.55 16.16 -8.06
C GLY A 250 5.17 16.28 -8.71
N THR A 251 4.08 16.14 -7.94
CA THR A 251 2.69 16.24 -8.41
C THR A 251 1.77 16.80 -7.34
N THR A 252 0.46 16.92 -7.59
CA THR A 252 -0.55 17.38 -6.62
C THR A 252 -1.13 16.23 -5.77
N ASN A 253 -1.67 16.56 -4.60
CA ASN A 253 -2.44 15.68 -3.71
C ASN A 253 -3.93 16.04 -3.60
N GLN A 254 -4.41 17.07 -4.30
CA GLN A 254 -5.77 17.59 -4.10
C GLN A 254 -6.85 16.49 -4.16
N HIS A 255 -6.81 15.64 -5.19
CA HIS A 255 -7.76 14.54 -5.31
C HIS A 255 -7.40 13.30 -4.48
N ILE A 256 -6.13 13.18 -4.07
CA ILE A 256 -5.66 12.09 -3.19
C ILE A 256 -6.29 12.25 -1.80
N LEU A 257 -6.30 13.47 -1.24
CA LEU A 257 -6.92 13.71 0.06
C LEU A 257 -8.41 13.35 0.05
N SER A 258 -9.13 13.71 -1.03
CA SER A 258 -10.55 13.33 -1.20
C SER A 258 -10.78 11.83 -1.44
N SER A 259 -9.73 11.02 -1.63
CA SER A 259 -9.89 9.60 -1.89
C SER A 259 -10.23 8.79 -0.64
N VAL A 260 -9.88 9.28 0.57
CA VAL A 260 -10.16 8.59 1.85
C VAL A 260 -11.65 8.28 1.98
N GLU A 261 -12.49 9.33 1.93
CA GLU A 261 -13.94 9.20 2.01
C GLU A 261 -14.50 8.31 0.88
N ARG A 262 -14.00 8.48 -0.35
CA ARG A 262 -14.46 7.69 -1.50
C ARG A 262 -14.16 6.21 -1.34
N ILE A 263 -12.98 5.85 -0.87
CA ILE A 263 -12.59 4.46 -0.64
C ILE A 263 -13.56 3.79 0.35
N ILE A 264 -13.85 4.47 1.47
CA ILE A 264 -14.79 3.97 2.47
C ILE A 264 -16.21 3.87 1.90
N ASN A 265 -16.67 4.89 1.18
CA ASN A 265 -18.01 4.91 0.57
C ASN A 265 -18.21 3.79 -0.48
N HIS A 266 -17.15 3.31 -1.12
CA HIS A 266 -17.17 2.15 -2.02
C HIS A 266 -17.05 0.80 -1.29
N GLY A 267 -16.96 0.80 0.05
CA GLY A 267 -16.93 -0.40 0.89
C GLY A 267 -15.61 -1.16 0.86
N PHE A 268 -14.50 -0.49 0.52
CA PHE A 268 -13.17 -1.10 0.61
C PHE A 268 -12.64 -1.06 2.05
N THR A 269 -11.81 -2.03 2.41
CA THR A 269 -10.98 -1.93 3.61
C THR A 269 -9.85 -0.93 3.36
N LEU A 270 -9.60 -0.02 4.29
CA LEU A 270 -8.58 1.03 4.14
C LEU A 270 -7.57 1.01 5.30
N GLU A 271 -6.29 1.09 4.98
CA GLU A 271 -5.24 1.56 5.89
C GLU A 271 -4.61 2.83 5.30
N VAL A 272 -4.35 3.83 6.16
CA VAL A 272 -3.63 5.05 5.79
C VAL A 272 -2.23 5.02 6.39
N LEU A 273 -1.24 5.49 5.64
CA LEU A 273 0.10 5.74 6.14
C LEU A 273 0.56 7.15 5.82
N THR A 274 1.24 7.76 6.79
CA THR A 274 1.94 9.02 6.61
C THR A 274 3.33 8.94 7.22
N LEU A 275 4.29 9.67 6.64
CA LEU A 275 5.67 9.68 7.12
C LEU A 275 5.91 10.94 7.95
N TYR A 276 6.64 10.79 9.06
CA TYR A 276 7.29 11.93 9.69
C TYR A 276 8.64 12.17 9.01
N ILE A 277 8.83 13.32 8.36
CA ILE A 277 10.10 13.73 7.76
C ILE A 277 10.49 15.07 8.39
N PRO A 278 11.53 15.13 9.24
CA PRO A 278 11.96 16.39 9.85
C PRO A 278 12.13 17.50 8.81
N ASP A 279 11.68 18.71 9.14
CA ASP A 279 11.75 19.91 8.31
C ASP A 279 10.93 19.88 6.99
N ILE A 280 10.20 18.79 6.70
CA ILE A 280 9.38 18.64 5.48
C ILE A 280 7.94 18.27 5.80
N VAL A 281 7.73 17.21 6.58
CA VAL A 281 6.41 16.69 6.96
C VAL A 281 6.42 16.43 8.46
N GLU A 282 5.95 17.42 9.20
CA GLU A 282 5.98 17.46 10.67
C GLU A 282 4.57 17.48 11.26
N THR A 283 4.49 17.63 12.60
CA THR A 283 3.26 17.52 13.37
C THR A 283 2.06 18.28 12.79
N ASP A 284 2.24 19.50 12.28
CA ASP A 284 1.13 20.30 11.73
C ASP A 284 0.51 19.68 10.47
N GLU A 285 1.31 18.99 9.65
CA GLU A 285 0.82 18.21 8.51
C GLU A 285 0.06 16.98 9.01
N HIS A 286 0.58 16.31 10.04
CA HIS A 286 -0.03 15.10 10.61
C HIS A 286 -1.36 15.37 11.31
N ILE A 287 -1.52 16.53 11.97
CA ILE A 287 -2.80 16.97 12.54
C ILE A 287 -3.84 17.10 11.42
N GLN A 288 -3.52 17.79 10.33
CA GLN A 288 -4.47 17.97 9.21
C GLN A 288 -4.82 16.64 8.51
N ILE A 289 -3.85 15.72 8.40
CA ILE A 289 -4.12 14.35 7.93
C ILE A 289 -5.04 13.61 8.90
N ALA A 290 -4.81 13.73 10.20
CA ALA A 290 -5.65 13.10 11.21
C ALA A 290 -7.07 13.68 11.22
N GLU A 291 -7.23 14.99 11.03
CA GLU A 291 -8.54 15.66 10.93
C GLU A 291 -9.31 15.14 9.72
N LEU A 292 -8.68 15.09 8.55
CA LEU A 292 -9.26 14.51 7.32
C LEU A 292 -9.74 13.06 7.52
N ILE A 293 -8.94 12.23 8.21
CA ILE A 293 -9.30 10.84 8.48
C ILE A 293 -10.45 10.78 9.49
N ALA A 294 -10.39 11.56 10.57
CA ALA A 294 -11.40 11.59 11.63
C ALA A 294 -12.76 12.12 11.14
N GLU A 295 -12.77 13.03 10.16
CA GLU A 295 -13.98 13.47 9.46
C GLU A 295 -14.67 12.33 8.69
N THR A 296 -13.89 11.34 8.23
CA THR A 296 -14.43 10.17 7.53
C THR A 296 -14.79 9.06 8.51
N ASP A 297 -13.82 8.56 9.27
CA ASP A 297 -13.97 7.48 10.25
C ASP A 297 -12.72 7.40 11.16
N THR A 298 -12.90 7.63 12.47
CA THR A 298 -11.84 7.56 13.49
C THR A 298 -11.26 6.16 13.66
N GLY A 299 -11.98 5.14 13.20
CA GLY A 299 -11.60 3.73 13.21
C GLY A 299 -10.65 3.34 12.08
N ILE A 300 -10.38 4.19 11.09
CA ILE A 300 -9.46 3.86 9.98
C ILE A 300 -8.05 3.58 10.54
N PRO A 301 -7.49 2.37 10.32
CA PRO A 301 -6.10 2.07 10.61
C PRO A 301 -5.14 3.12 10.03
N THR A 302 -4.35 3.76 10.90
CA THR A 302 -3.44 4.84 10.50
C THR A 302 -2.04 4.63 11.06
N THR A 303 -1.04 4.55 10.20
CA THR A 303 0.37 4.37 10.58
C THR A 303 1.16 5.66 10.42
N LEU A 304 1.75 6.15 11.52
CA LEU A 304 2.80 7.17 11.50
C LEU A 304 4.17 6.49 11.36
N LEU A 305 4.80 6.63 10.20
CA LEU A 305 6.04 5.95 9.86
C LEU A 305 7.26 6.87 10.02
N ALA A 306 8.27 6.44 10.77
CA ALA A 306 9.51 7.19 10.89
C ALA A 306 10.34 7.16 9.57
N PHE A 307 10.76 8.33 9.13
CA PHE A 307 11.65 8.52 7.99
C PHE A 307 13.09 8.06 8.27
N PHE A 308 13.71 7.48 7.24
CA PHE A 308 15.16 7.32 7.17
C PHE A 308 15.65 7.86 5.81
N PRO A 309 16.84 8.51 5.77
CA PRO A 309 17.45 9.01 4.54
C PRO A 309 17.60 7.93 3.46
N CYS A 310 17.11 8.21 2.25
CA CYS A 310 17.30 7.37 1.08
C CYS A 310 17.12 8.16 -0.22
N TYR A 311 17.56 7.59 -1.34
CA TYR A 311 17.43 8.16 -2.68
C TYR A 311 17.88 9.63 -2.76
N LYS A 312 16.99 10.56 -3.10
CA LYS A 312 17.32 11.99 -3.25
C LYS A 312 17.42 12.74 -1.93
N LEU A 313 17.00 12.12 -0.83
CA LEU A 313 17.16 12.63 0.53
C LEU A 313 18.30 11.92 1.27
N LEU A 314 19.19 11.22 0.55
CA LEU A 314 20.39 10.61 1.13
C LEU A 314 21.53 11.64 1.18
N SER A 315 21.45 12.57 2.11
CA SER A 315 22.53 13.54 2.41
C SER A 315 22.60 13.83 3.92
N PRO A 316 23.69 14.43 4.42
CA PRO A 316 23.81 14.85 5.82
C PRO A 316 22.75 15.88 6.26
N ASP A 317 22.08 16.55 5.31
CA ASP A 317 21.05 17.55 5.59
C ASP A 317 19.74 16.92 6.07
N TYR A 318 19.53 15.63 5.80
CA TYR A 318 18.32 14.90 6.17
C TYR A 318 18.63 13.86 7.24
N ARG A 319 17.88 13.90 8.34
CA ARG A 319 18.04 12.98 9.47
C ARG A 319 16.75 12.19 9.72
N PRO A 320 16.86 11.00 10.33
CA PRO A 320 15.71 10.37 10.97
C PRO A 320 15.09 11.27 12.06
N PRO A 321 13.78 11.14 12.35
CA PRO A 321 13.18 11.82 13.48
C PRO A 321 13.70 11.27 14.80
N THR A 322 13.68 12.12 15.82
CA THR A 322 13.92 11.78 17.22
C THR A 322 12.68 11.11 17.83
N VAL A 323 12.85 10.44 18.96
CA VAL A 323 11.72 9.86 19.70
C VAL A 323 10.73 10.93 20.17
N GLN A 324 11.20 12.12 20.54
CA GLN A 324 10.36 13.23 20.97
C GLN A 324 9.48 13.73 19.82
N GLU A 325 10.03 13.88 18.62
CA GLU A 325 9.28 14.30 17.42
C GLU A 325 8.18 13.29 17.06
N MET A 326 8.53 11.99 17.07
CA MET A 326 7.57 10.92 16.80
C MET A 326 6.45 10.87 17.85
N VAL A 327 6.79 10.93 19.14
CA VAL A 327 5.81 10.94 20.24
C VAL A 327 4.92 12.18 20.17
N LYS A 328 5.48 13.36 19.88
CA LYS A 328 4.73 14.60 19.74
C LYS A 328 3.69 14.49 18.63
N SER A 329 4.10 14.06 17.44
CA SER A 329 3.19 13.90 16.30
C SER A 329 2.13 12.83 16.56
N TYR A 330 2.54 11.66 17.08
CA TYR A 330 1.62 10.60 17.46
C TYR A 330 0.55 11.10 18.45
N THR A 331 0.96 11.80 19.50
CA THR A 331 0.05 12.32 20.53
C THR A 331 -0.91 13.34 19.94
N ALA A 332 -0.43 14.27 19.10
CA ALA A 332 -1.30 15.25 18.44
C ALA A 332 -2.34 14.58 17.54
N MET A 333 -1.97 13.55 16.76
CA MET A 333 -2.92 12.78 15.96
C MET A 333 -3.93 12.00 16.83
N ARG A 334 -3.53 11.52 18.02
CA ARG A 334 -4.45 10.88 18.98
C ARG A 334 -5.43 11.90 19.57
N GLU A 335 -4.99 13.12 19.84
CA GLU A 335 -5.81 14.20 20.39
C GLU A 335 -6.91 14.64 19.42
N VAL A 336 -6.67 14.54 18.11
CA VAL A 336 -7.70 14.73 17.07
C VAL A 336 -8.80 13.66 17.16
N GLY A 337 -8.49 12.47 17.68
CA GLY A 337 -9.48 11.41 17.94
C GLY A 337 -9.26 10.10 17.20
N LEU A 338 -8.14 9.90 16.51
CA LEU A 338 -7.88 8.64 15.80
C LEU A 338 -7.76 7.45 16.77
N GLU A 339 -8.64 6.46 16.61
CA GLU A 339 -8.75 5.30 17.50
C GLU A 339 -7.71 4.23 17.20
N ASN A 340 -7.42 4.02 15.92
CA ASN A 340 -6.49 3.01 15.43
C ASN A 340 -5.21 3.66 14.87
N LEU A 341 -4.39 4.25 15.76
CA LEU A 341 -3.13 4.90 15.41
C LEU A 341 -1.91 4.16 16.00
N ARG A 342 -0.87 3.94 15.18
CA ARG A 342 0.39 3.29 15.58
C ARG A 342 1.58 4.05 15.02
N MET A 343 2.72 3.90 15.69
CA MET A 343 4.01 4.23 15.10
C MET A 343 4.65 2.98 14.50
N SER A 344 5.46 3.16 13.47
CA SER A 344 6.26 2.09 12.89
C SER A 344 7.68 2.58 12.59
N ASN A 345 8.57 1.67 12.20
CA ASN A 345 10.01 1.87 12.09
C ASN A 345 10.68 2.25 13.42
N PHE A 346 10.30 1.61 14.54
CA PHE A 346 10.89 1.90 15.86
C PHE A 346 12.44 1.86 15.86
N GLY A 347 13.07 0.94 15.14
CA GLY A 347 14.53 0.87 15.03
C GLY A 347 15.21 2.10 14.40
N VAL A 348 14.44 2.99 13.76
CA VAL A 348 14.92 4.21 13.14
C VAL A 348 15.06 5.36 14.15
N PHE A 349 14.17 5.45 15.14
CA PHE A 349 14.10 6.58 16.08
C PHE A 349 14.27 6.19 17.56
N VAL A 350 14.20 4.90 17.90
CA VAL A 350 14.47 4.36 19.25
C VAL A 350 15.82 3.65 19.23
N LYS A 351 16.90 4.37 19.52
CA LYS A 351 18.28 3.87 19.36
C LYS A 351 18.95 3.54 20.70
N THR A 352 18.51 4.18 21.77
CA THR A 352 19.12 4.08 23.10
C THR A 352 18.11 3.60 24.15
N ASP A 353 18.60 3.15 25.30
CA ASP A 353 17.74 2.82 26.45
C ASP A 353 17.00 4.07 26.97
N GLN A 354 17.61 5.25 26.83
CA GLN A 354 16.97 6.52 27.16
C GLN A 354 15.77 6.80 26.25
N ASP A 355 15.87 6.51 24.94
CA ASP A 355 14.76 6.66 24.01
C ASP A 355 13.61 5.69 24.37
N ARG A 356 13.95 4.44 24.72
CA ARG A 356 12.97 3.44 25.16
C ARG A 356 12.28 3.87 26.44
N GLN A 357 13.03 4.39 27.41
CA GLN A 357 12.49 4.89 28.66
C GLN A 357 11.52 6.06 28.39
N TYR A 358 11.95 7.06 27.62
CA TYR A 358 11.11 8.20 27.25
C TYR A 358 9.82 7.75 26.57
N LEU A 359 9.90 6.84 25.59
CA LEU A 359 8.73 6.32 24.88
C LEU A 359 7.75 5.61 25.82
N ASN A 360 8.27 4.78 26.73
CA ASN A 360 7.45 4.06 27.72
C ASN A 360 6.81 5.01 28.74
N GLU A 361 7.51 6.07 29.16
CA GLU A 361 6.99 7.08 30.08
C GLU A 361 5.89 7.92 29.42
N ALA A 362 6.08 8.29 28.15
CA ALA A 362 5.14 9.14 27.42
C ALA A 362 3.86 8.39 27.01
N LEU A 363 3.98 7.14 26.52
CA LEU A 363 2.87 6.42 25.90
C LEU A 363 2.47 5.13 26.63
N GLY A 364 3.18 4.76 27.70
CA GLY A 364 2.99 3.49 28.39
C GLY A 364 3.68 2.31 27.71
N SER A 365 3.98 1.27 28.50
CA SER A 365 4.76 0.10 28.08
C SER A 365 4.07 -0.83 27.07
N LYS A 366 2.75 -0.65 26.87
CA LYS A 366 1.93 -1.44 25.92
C LYS A 366 1.90 -0.87 24.50
N THR A 367 2.46 0.32 24.29
CA THR A 367 2.40 1.02 22.99
C THR A 367 3.49 0.54 22.00
N ILE A 368 4.34 -0.39 22.44
CA ILE A 368 5.47 -0.97 21.67
C ILE A 368 5.25 -2.46 21.42
#